data_AF-A0A6G7GWX9-F1
#
_entry.id   AF-A0A6G7GWX9-F1
#
_cell.length_a   1.000
_cell.length_b   1.000
_cell.length_c   1.000
_cell.angle_alpha   90.00
_cell.angle_beta   90.00
_cell.angle_gamma   90.00
#
_symmetry.space_group_name_H-M   'P 1'
#
loop_
_entity.id
_entity.type
_entity.pdbx_description
1 polymer ?
#
loop_
_entity_poly.entity_id
_entity_poly.type
_entity_poly.pdbx_seq_one_letter_code
_entity_poly.pdbx_strand_id
1 'polypeptide(L)'
;MKNFDSAVGQPPPPHERLDGRNHEWVHLHNADIISMPDKWEFPWYAAWDLAFHCLPLVLVDPEFAKGQLLLLTREWYMHPNGQLPAYEWAFSDVNPPVHAWATWRVYKIDKKRNKGKGDIDFLSRVFHKLLLNFTWWVNIKDEHGHNLFQGGFLGLDNIGVFDRSAALPTGGHIEQADGTSWMAMYCLNLMHIALELSIYNPIYQDLAIKFFEHFLYIAAAMKNLGNIGINLWNEDDKFFYDVLHCPIANHSKCDVMQLKVRSMVGLTPLFAVETLEPHLLEQVPKFKKRLDWFLENRPDLASLISRWTEPGVGERRLLSLLRGHRMKHLLKRMLDESEFLSDYGVRALSRYHLEHPFVLHFNGNTFSVSYQPAESDSGLFGGNSNWRGPIWFPMNFLIIESLQKFHHYYGDDFKIECPTGSGNFMTINDVANELSRRLTRIFLQNKDGNRPVFGYSEKIQKDPHFRNYLLFHEYFHGDTGRGAGASHQTGWTGLVAKLLQPRDVRQP
;
A
#
# COMPACT_ATOMS: atom_id res chain seq x y z
N MET A 1 0.51 -29.77 11.26
CA MET A 1 1.91 -30.08 11.64
C MET A 1 2.13 -31.60 11.59
N LYS A 2 2.73 -32.14 10.52
CA LYS A 2 3.23 -33.53 10.57
C LYS A 2 4.61 -33.53 11.24
N ASN A 3 4.78 -34.45 12.19
CA ASN A 3 5.96 -34.76 12.99
C ASN A 3 7.29 -34.73 12.23
N PHE A 4 7.93 -33.57 12.08
CA PHE A 4 9.35 -33.50 11.74
C PHE A 4 10.23 -33.10 12.93
N ASP A 5 9.65 -32.76 14.08
CA ASP A 5 10.38 -32.29 15.27
C ASP A 5 9.80 -32.77 16.61
N SER A 6 9.29 -34.00 16.67
CA SER A 6 9.29 -34.66 17.99
C SER A 6 10.73 -35.05 18.29
N ALA A 7 11.49 -34.13 18.90
CA ALA A 7 12.78 -34.45 19.49
C ALA A 7 12.61 -35.73 20.33
N VAL A 8 13.46 -36.73 20.07
CA VAL A 8 13.38 -38.04 20.72
C VAL A 8 13.29 -37.84 22.24
N GLY A 9 12.17 -38.26 22.84
CA GLY A 9 11.92 -38.15 24.28
C GLY A 9 10.96 -37.03 24.73
N GLN A 10 10.36 -36.26 23.82
CA GLN A 10 9.26 -35.35 24.18
C GLN A 10 7.87 -35.98 24.00
N PRO A 11 6.87 -35.63 24.83
CA PRO A 11 5.50 -36.10 24.63
C PRO A 11 4.99 -35.64 23.26
N PRO A 12 4.15 -36.46 22.58
CA PRO A 12 3.55 -36.05 21.33
C PRO A 12 2.76 -34.74 21.55
N PRO A 13 2.76 -33.81 20.58
CA PRO A 13 1.96 -32.61 20.68
C PRO A 13 0.46 -32.94 20.87
N PRO A 14 -0.32 -32.10 21.59
CA PRO A 14 -1.76 -32.32 21.79
C PRO A 14 -2.53 -32.43 20.48
N HIS A 15 -3.55 -33.29 20.42
CA HIS A 15 -4.34 -33.56 19.21
C HIS A 15 -5.06 -32.30 18.70
N GLU A 16 -5.43 -31.39 19.59
CA GLU A 16 -6.09 -30.12 19.31
C GLU A 16 -5.26 -29.23 18.36
N ARG A 17 -3.95 -29.46 18.23
CA ARG A 17 -3.10 -28.75 17.25
C ARG A 17 -3.41 -29.11 15.79
N LEU A 18 -4.16 -30.18 15.53
CA LEU A 18 -4.58 -30.56 14.18
C LEU A 18 -5.69 -29.65 13.63
N ASP A 19 -6.50 -29.07 14.51
CA ASP A 19 -7.63 -28.20 14.14
C ASP A 19 -7.43 -26.74 14.61
N GLY A 20 -6.29 -26.48 15.27
CA GLY A 20 -5.96 -25.17 15.80
C GLY A 20 -5.67 -24.11 14.74
N ARG A 21 -5.31 -22.92 15.20
CA ARG A 21 -4.86 -21.80 14.37
C ARG A 21 -3.81 -22.25 13.36
N ASN A 22 -3.95 -21.81 12.11
CA ASN A 22 -3.02 -22.11 11.02
C ASN A 22 -2.89 -23.61 10.67
N HIS A 23 -3.86 -24.47 11.01
CA HIS A 23 -3.79 -25.91 10.71
C HIS A 23 -3.61 -26.23 9.21
N GLU A 24 -4.14 -25.38 8.31
CA GLU A 24 -4.00 -25.50 6.86
C GLU A 24 -2.55 -25.32 6.37
N TRP A 25 -1.67 -24.72 7.18
CA TRP A 25 -0.29 -24.38 6.82
C TRP A 25 0.71 -25.45 7.27
N VAL A 26 0.41 -26.72 7.01
CA VAL A 26 1.22 -27.86 7.49
C VAL A 26 2.64 -27.93 6.92
N HIS A 27 2.92 -27.22 5.83
CA HIS A 27 4.19 -27.16 5.12
C HIS A 27 5.11 -26.04 5.63
N LEU A 28 4.57 -25.11 6.43
CA LEU A 28 5.29 -23.92 6.84
C LEU A 28 6.44 -24.26 7.79
N HIS A 29 7.64 -23.75 7.51
CA HIS A 29 8.83 -23.96 8.32
C HIS A 29 9.56 -22.64 8.59
N ASN A 30 9.32 -22.04 9.76
CA ASN A 30 9.90 -20.77 10.19
C ASN A 30 11.19 -21.00 11.02
N ALA A 31 12.32 -21.25 10.38
CA ALA A 31 13.61 -21.45 11.07
C ALA A 31 14.70 -20.45 10.65
N ASP A 32 14.31 -19.38 9.95
CA ASP A 32 15.22 -18.37 9.41
C ASP A 32 15.31 -17.13 10.30
N ILE A 33 16.32 -16.30 10.05
CA ILE A 33 16.44 -14.98 10.67
C ILE A 33 15.55 -14.00 9.91
N ILE A 34 14.48 -13.53 10.55
CA ILE A 34 13.49 -12.63 9.96
C ILE A 34 13.51 -11.27 10.67
N SER A 35 13.42 -10.18 9.91
CA SER A 35 13.26 -8.83 10.45
C SER A 35 11.85 -8.63 10.99
N MET A 36 11.74 -8.31 12.27
CA MET A 36 10.46 -8.12 12.96
C MET A 36 10.01 -6.65 12.95
N PRO A 37 8.71 -6.36 13.02
CA PRO A 37 8.20 -4.99 13.12
C PRO A 37 8.72 -4.28 14.37
N ASP A 38 8.65 -4.95 15.52
CA ASP A 38 9.07 -4.47 16.84
C ASP A 38 9.70 -5.62 17.64
N LYS A 39 10.78 -5.35 18.37
CA LYS A 39 11.53 -6.40 19.11
C LYS A 39 10.82 -6.93 20.37
N TRP A 40 9.82 -6.22 20.88
CA TRP A 40 9.16 -6.49 22.15
C TRP A 40 7.67 -6.76 21.98
N GLU A 41 6.94 -5.86 21.32
CA GLU A 41 5.47 -5.96 21.19
C GLU A 41 5.06 -6.86 20.03
N PHE A 42 5.86 -6.89 18.97
CA PHE A 42 5.60 -7.71 17.78
C PHE A 42 6.77 -8.65 17.46
N PRO A 43 7.11 -9.61 18.36
CA PRO A 43 8.17 -10.59 18.13
C PRO A 43 7.73 -11.71 17.17
N TRP A 44 7.04 -11.33 16.09
CA TRP A 44 6.48 -12.19 15.06
C TRP A 44 6.51 -11.42 13.73
N TYR A 45 6.66 -12.14 12.61
CA TYR A 45 6.71 -11.47 11.30
C TYR A 45 5.32 -11.16 10.76
N ALA A 46 5.25 -10.09 9.99
CA ALA A 46 4.14 -9.78 9.09
C ALA A 46 4.69 -9.55 7.67
N ALA A 47 4.06 -10.15 6.67
CA ALA A 47 4.57 -10.16 5.31
C ALA A 47 4.66 -8.76 4.70
N TRP A 48 3.62 -7.93 4.89
CA TRP A 48 3.65 -6.57 4.33
C TRP A 48 4.60 -5.64 5.09
N ASP A 49 4.70 -5.73 6.41
CA ASP A 49 5.73 -5.05 7.21
C ASP A 49 7.12 -5.34 6.67
N LEU A 50 7.42 -6.62 6.43
CA LEU A 50 8.73 -7.06 5.94
C LEU A 50 9.11 -6.39 4.61
N ALA A 51 8.14 -6.18 3.72
CA ALA A 51 8.35 -5.47 2.47
C ALA A 51 8.84 -4.03 2.71
N PHE A 52 8.27 -3.32 3.69
CA PHE A 52 8.72 -1.99 4.09
C PHE A 52 10.06 -2.01 4.83
N HIS A 53 10.34 -3.02 5.66
CA HIS A 53 11.62 -3.17 6.37
C HIS A 53 12.80 -3.25 5.41
N CYS A 54 12.60 -3.87 4.25
CA CYS A 54 13.67 -4.08 3.27
C CYS A 54 14.23 -2.78 2.68
N LEU A 55 13.45 -1.69 2.67
CA LEU A 55 13.88 -0.39 2.11
C LEU A 55 14.95 0.33 2.95
N PRO A 56 14.83 0.47 4.28
CA PRO A 56 15.95 0.91 5.10
C PRO A 56 17.06 -0.13 5.16
N LEU A 57 16.76 -1.44 5.18
CA LEU A 57 17.78 -2.49 5.26
C LEU A 57 18.72 -2.51 4.04
N VAL A 58 18.20 -2.34 2.82
CA VAL A 58 19.05 -2.29 1.60
C VAL A 58 20.04 -1.11 1.63
N LEU A 59 19.80 -0.10 2.48
CA LEU A 59 20.74 1.00 2.68
C LEU A 59 21.99 0.59 3.45
N VAL A 60 21.94 -0.51 4.19
CA VAL A 60 23.02 -1.04 5.04
C VAL A 60 23.53 -2.36 4.46
N ASP A 61 22.63 -3.31 4.21
CA ASP A 61 22.93 -4.67 3.73
C ASP A 61 21.92 -5.08 2.64
N PRO A 62 22.28 -4.89 1.36
CA PRO A 62 21.44 -5.29 0.24
C PRO A 62 21.15 -6.79 0.17
N GLU A 63 22.11 -7.64 0.55
CA GLU A 63 21.94 -9.10 0.47
C GLU A 63 20.96 -9.58 1.55
N PHE A 64 21.04 -9.03 2.76
CA PHE A 64 20.05 -9.32 3.80
C PHE A 64 18.65 -8.89 3.37
N ALA A 65 18.48 -7.68 2.83
CA ALA A 65 17.18 -7.19 2.36
C ALA A 65 16.58 -8.05 1.24
N LYS A 66 17.40 -8.46 0.25
CA LYS A 66 16.98 -9.42 -0.78
C LYS A 66 16.60 -10.77 -0.19
N GLY A 67 17.37 -11.25 0.79
CA GLY A 67 17.12 -12.47 1.53
C GLY A 67 15.73 -12.47 2.18
N GLN A 68 15.39 -11.38 2.89
CA GLN A 68 14.07 -11.22 3.53
C GLN A 68 12.90 -11.33 2.53
N LEU A 69 13.02 -10.71 1.36
CA LEU A 69 11.99 -10.82 0.31
C LEU A 69 11.92 -12.22 -0.31
N LEU A 70 13.07 -12.90 -0.45
CA LEU A 70 13.10 -14.28 -0.93
C LEU A 70 12.45 -15.26 0.06
N LEU A 71 12.64 -15.07 1.37
CA LEU A 71 12.15 -15.98 2.41
C LEU A 71 10.66 -16.29 2.26
N LEU A 72 9.80 -15.27 2.19
CA LEU A 72 8.35 -15.47 2.11
C LEU A 72 7.90 -16.14 0.81
N THR A 73 8.77 -16.20 -0.20
CA THR A 73 8.50 -16.83 -1.49
C THR A 73 9.05 -18.26 -1.62
N ARG A 74 9.71 -18.77 -0.58
CA ARG A 74 10.24 -20.14 -0.54
C ARG A 74 9.13 -21.16 -0.49
N GLU A 75 9.44 -22.37 -0.95
CA GLU A 75 8.52 -23.52 -1.03
C GLU A 75 7.97 -23.95 0.34
N TRP A 76 8.70 -23.65 1.41
CA TRP A 76 8.31 -23.92 2.80
C TRP A 76 7.79 -22.69 3.55
N TYR A 77 7.60 -21.55 2.87
CA TYR A 77 6.91 -20.37 3.40
C TYR A 77 5.61 -20.07 2.66
N MET A 78 5.65 -20.05 1.33
CA MET A 78 4.50 -19.79 0.48
C MET A 78 3.57 -21.01 0.47
N HIS A 79 2.28 -20.76 0.66
CA HIS A 79 1.27 -21.81 0.54
C HIS A 79 1.27 -22.40 -0.88
N PRO A 80 1.06 -23.71 -1.07
CA PRO A 80 1.02 -24.35 -2.39
C PRO A 80 0.04 -23.73 -3.41
N ASN A 81 -0.95 -22.96 -2.95
CA ASN A 81 -1.89 -22.21 -3.81
C ASN A 81 -1.35 -20.85 -4.28
N GLY A 82 -0.16 -20.43 -3.83
CA GLY A 82 0.47 -19.13 -4.14
C GLY A 82 0.31 -18.06 -3.05
N GLN A 83 -0.43 -18.30 -1.97
CA GLN A 83 -0.61 -17.33 -0.89
C GLN A 83 0.69 -17.12 -0.10
N LEU A 84 1.02 -15.86 0.19
CA LEU A 84 2.07 -15.52 1.15
C LEU A 84 1.50 -15.56 2.57
N PRO A 85 2.23 -16.08 3.58
CA PRO A 85 1.74 -16.11 4.94
C PRO A 85 1.63 -14.69 5.48
N ALA A 86 0.44 -14.27 5.94
CA ALA A 86 0.24 -12.90 6.43
C ALA A 86 1.05 -12.60 7.70
N TYR A 87 0.75 -13.27 8.81
CA TYR A 87 1.49 -13.15 10.08
C TYR A 87 1.29 -14.38 10.96
N GLU A 88 2.16 -14.57 11.96
CA GLU A 88 2.25 -15.80 12.76
C GLU A 88 0.97 -16.22 13.49
N TRP A 89 0.04 -15.28 13.68
CA TRP A 89 -1.25 -15.55 14.31
C TRP A 89 -2.41 -15.81 13.35
N ALA A 90 -2.28 -15.52 12.05
CA ALA A 90 -3.23 -15.99 11.04
C ALA A 90 -2.56 -15.94 9.66
N PHE A 91 -1.93 -17.05 9.24
CA PHE A 91 -1.21 -17.07 7.95
C PHE A 91 -2.14 -16.89 6.75
N SER A 92 -3.40 -17.36 6.87
CA SER A 92 -4.40 -17.27 5.81
C SER A 92 -5.02 -15.88 5.65
N ASP A 93 -4.71 -14.92 6.52
CA ASP A 93 -5.17 -13.55 6.34
C ASP A 93 -4.54 -12.91 5.09
N VAL A 94 -5.05 -11.75 4.73
CA VAL A 94 -4.69 -11.07 3.49
C VAL A 94 -3.98 -9.77 3.83
N ASN A 95 -2.83 -9.56 3.22
CA ASN A 95 -2.07 -8.32 3.33
C ASN A 95 -1.94 -7.65 1.96
N PRO A 96 -1.71 -6.33 1.89
CA PRO A 96 -1.45 -5.66 0.63
C PRO A 96 -0.29 -6.33 -0.14
N PRO A 97 -0.41 -6.54 -1.46
CA PRO A 97 0.61 -7.18 -2.31
C PRO A 97 1.80 -6.25 -2.62
N VAL A 98 2.35 -5.60 -1.60
CA VAL A 98 3.49 -4.66 -1.71
C VAL A 98 4.83 -5.37 -1.93
N HIS A 99 4.87 -6.70 -1.91
CA HIS A 99 6.10 -7.49 -2.08
C HIS A 99 6.79 -7.24 -3.43
N ALA A 100 6.02 -7.11 -4.52
CA ALA A 100 6.57 -6.76 -5.83
C ALA A 100 7.18 -5.35 -5.83
N TRP A 101 6.51 -4.39 -5.20
CA TRP A 101 7.01 -3.03 -5.06
C TRP A 101 8.34 -3.02 -4.30
N ALA A 102 8.40 -3.67 -3.13
CA ALA A 102 9.62 -3.73 -2.34
C ALA A 102 10.76 -4.42 -3.09
N THR A 103 10.46 -5.53 -3.78
CA THR A 103 11.42 -6.24 -4.65
C THR A 103 12.00 -5.32 -5.72
N TRP A 104 11.14 -4.59 -6.42
CA TRP A 104 11.57 -3.63 -7.43
C TRP A 104 12.41 -2.50 -6.85
N ARG A 105 12.01 -1.92 -5.70
CA ARG A 105 12.76 -0.83 -5.06
C ARG A 105 14.11 -1.30 -4.52
N VAL A 106 14.18 -2.45 -3.86
CA VAL A 106 15.43 -3.04 -3.39
C VAL A 106 16.37 -3.31 -4.56
N TYR A 107 15.87 -3.92 -5.64
CA TYR A 107 16.64 -4.14 -6.86
C TYR A 107 17.20 -2.83 -7.44
N LYS A 108 16.37 -1.78 -7.57
CA LYS A 108 16.82 -0.49 -8.10
C LYS A 108 17.88 0.19 -7.21
N ILE A 109 17.68 0.16 -5.89
CA ILE A 109 18.62 0.75 -4.93
C ILE A 109 19.97 0.01 -4.99
N ASP A 110 19.95 -1.32 -5.01
CA ASP A 110 21.15 -2.15 -5.13
C ASP A 110 21.85 -1.94 -6.48
N LYS A 111 21.11 -2.01 -7.60
CA LYS A 111 21.62 -1.74 -8.95
C LYS A 111 22.34 -0.39 -9.03
N LYS A 112 21.77 0.66 -8.43
CA LYS A 112 22.40 2.00 -8.38
C LYS A 112 23.72 1.98 -7.60
N ARG A 113 23.76 1.32 -6.45
CA ARG A 113 24.97 1.19 -5.63
C ARG A 113 26.03 0.32 -6.28
N ASN A 114 25.61 -0.64 -7.10
CA ASN A 114 26.46 -1.54 -7.87
C ASN A 114 26.76 -1.03 -9.30
N LYS A 115 26.94 0.28 -9.47
CA LYS A 115 27.35 0.92 -10.74
C LYS A 115 26.45 0.58 -11.94
N GLY A 116 25.15 0.39 -11.70
CA GLY A 116 24.16 0.04 -12.72
C GLY A 116 24.02 -1.45 -13.01
N LYS A 117 24.79 -2.33 -12.35
CA LYS A 117 24.66 -3.78 -12.48
C LYS A 117 23.59 -4.32 -11.53
N GLY A 118 22.45 -4.74 -12.09
CA GLY A 118 21.35 -5.31 -11.32
C GLY A 118 21.54 -6.80 -11.05
N ASP A 119 20.96 -7.28 -9.95
CA ASP A 119 20.87 -8.69 -9.58
C ASP A 119 19.65 -9.35 -10.24
N ILE A 120 19.86 -9.89 -11.43
CA ILE A 120 18.80 -10.49 -12.27
C ILE A 120 18.32 -11.82 -11.70
N ASP A 121 19.17 -12.55 -10.99
CA ASP A 121 18.80 -13.84 -10.39
C ASP A 121 17.85 -13.64 -9.21
N PHE A 122 18.14 -12.68 -8.33
CA PHE A 122 17.21 -12.25 -7.29
C PHE A 122 15.87 -11.84 -7.89
N LEU A 123 15.89 -10.94 -8.87
CA LEU A 123 14.69 -10.38 -9.48
C LEU A 123 13.84 -11.48 -10.14
N SER A 124 14.47 -12.38 -10.91
CA SER A 124 13.79 -13.49 -11.60
C SER A 124 13.19 -14.49 -10.61
N ARG A 125 13.90 -14.81 -9.52
CA ARG A 125 13.41 -15.75 -8.51
C ARG A 125 12.14 -15.26 -7.83
N VAL A 126 12.16 -14.01 -7.35
CA VAL A 126 10.98 -13.43 -6.70
C VAL A 126 9.85 -13.28 -7.70
N PHE A 127 10.13 -12.78 -8.90
CA PHE A 127 9.12 -12.57 -9.95
C PHE A 127 8.32 -13.85 -10.25
N HIS A 128 8.97 -14.99 -10.48
CA HIS A 128 8.28 -16.26 -10.75
C HIS A 128 7.35 -16.69 -9.61
N LYS A 129 7.75 -16.48 -8.36
CA LYS A 129 6.91 -16.79 -7.20
C LYS A 129 5.73 -15.83 -7.08
N LEU A 130 5.95 -14.56 -7.41
CA LEU A 130 4.87 -13.58 -7.46
C LEU A 130 3.87 -13.83 -8.60
N LEU A 131 4.22 -14.58 -9.65
CA LEU A 131 3.22 -15.05 -10.63
C LEU A 131 2.18 -15.98 -9.99
N LEU A 132 2.62 -16.87 -9.08
CA LEU A 132 1.74 -17.76 -8.33
C LEU A 132 0.84 -16.95 -7.39
N ASN A 133 1.45 -16.03 -6.66
CA ASN A 133 0.73 -15.15 -5.75
C ASN A 133 -0.29 -14.25 -6.47
N PHE A 134 0.07 -13.69 -7.63
CA PHE A 134 -0.85 -12.91 -8.45
C PHE A 134 -2.04 -13.76 -8.91
N THR A 135 -1.79 -15.01 -9.31
CA THR A 135 -2.86 -15.93 -9.74
C THR A 135 -3.79 -16.27 -8.58
N TRP A 136 -3.25 -16.46 -7.37
CA TRP A 136 -4.04 -16.62 -6.15
C TRP A 136 -4.96 -15.41 -5.91
N TRP A 137 -4.42 -14.19 -6.03
CA TRP A 137 -5.21 -12.97 -5.88
C TRP A 137 -6.39 -12.90 -6.86
N VAL A 138 -6.13 -13.14 -8.15
CA VAL A 138 -7.18 -13.12 -9.19
C VAL A 138 -8.25 -14.18 -8.95
N ASN A 139 -7.88 -15.37 -8.47
CA ASN A 139 -8.85 -16.45 -8.31
C ASN A 139 -9.65 -16.38 -7.00
N ILE A 140 -9.07 -15.84 -5.94
CA ILE A 140 -9.65 -15.89 -4.59
C ILE A 140 -10.25 -14.55 -4.16
N LYS A 141 -9.76 -13.44 -4.71
CA LYS A 141 -10.11 -12.09 -4.28
C LYS A 141 -10.89 -11.32 -5.34
N ASP A 142 -11.24 -11.94 -6.45
CA ASP A 142 -12.19 -11.43 -7.45
C ASP A 142 -13.26 -12.51 -7.68
N GLU A 143 -14.11 -12.74 -6.66
CA GLU A 143 -15.10 -13.83 -6.62
C GLU A 143 -16.02 -13.84 -7.85
N HIS A 144 -16.31 -12.65 -8.41
CA HIS A 144 -17.20 -12.48 -9.55
C HIS A 144 -16.46 -12.32 -10.89
N GLY A 145 -15.12 -12.31 -10.90
CA GLY A 145 -14.33 -12.17 -12.13
C GLY A 145 -14.49 -10.81 -12.81
N HIS A 146 -14.87 -9.77 -12.06
CA HIS A 146 -15.15 -8.43 -12.56
C HIS A 146 -13.92 -7.52 -12.52
N ASN A 147 -12.77 -8.01 -12.04
CA ASN A 147 -11.56 -7.23 -11.75
C ASN A 147 -11.79 -6.15 -10.68
N LEU A 148 -12.74 -6.40 -9.78
CA LEU A 148 -12.95 -5.64 -8.54
C LEU A 148 -12.59 -6.57 -7.39
N PHE A 149 -11.61 -6.14 -6.60
CA PHE A 149 -10.96 -7.03 -5.65
C PHE A 149 -11.48 -6.80 -4.23
N GLN A 150 -11.81 -7.91 -3.58
CA GLN A 150 -12.29 -8.00 -2.21
C GLN A 150 -11.20 -8.66 -1.38
N GLY A 151 -10.58 -7.92 -0.48
CA GLY A 151 -9.33 -8.28 0.19
C GLY A 151 -9.40 -8.46 1.69
N GLY A 152 -10.55 -8.22 2.33
CA GLY A 152 -10.66 -8.31 3.79
C GLY A 152 -9.80 -7.26 4.52
N PHE A 153 -9.00 -7.70 5.50
CA PHE A 153 -8.15 -6.90 6.41
C PHE A 153 -7.23 -5.88 5.70
N LEU A 154 -6.54 -6.29 4.62
CA LEU A 154 -5.61 -5.46 3.83
C LEU A 154 -4.65 -4.55 4.66
N GLY A 155 -4.29 -4.96 5.89
CA GLY A 155 -3.35 -4.24 6.75
C GLY A 155 -3.88 -2.93 7.35
N LEU A 156 -5.18 -2.64 7.22
CA LEU A 156 -5.81 -1.40 7.68
C LEU A 156 -6.92 -1.70 8.71
N ASP A 157 -6.52 -2.23 9.85
CA ASP A 157 -7.33 -2.92 10.86
C ASP A 157 -8.74 -2.35 11.06
N ASN A 158 -8.84 -1.16 11.67
CA ASN A 158 -10.10 -0.54 12.04
C ASN A 158 -10.51 0.61 11.09
N ILE A 159 -9.91 0.71 9.90
CA ILE A 159 -10.17 1.86 9.00
C ILE A 159 -11.60 1.88 8.46
N GLY A 160 -12.20 0.69 8.35
CA GLY A 160 -13.56 0.49 7.88
C GLY A 160 -14.62 0.63 8.98
N VAL A 161 -15.88 0.66 8.53
CA VAL A 161 -17.07 0.61 9.38
C VAL A 161 -17.23 -0.78 10.01
N PHE A 162 -16.79 -1.82 9.30
CA PHE A 162 -16.88 -3.22 9.68
C PHE A 162 -15.50 -3.86 9.70
N ASP A 163 -15.38 -4.97 10.45
CA ASP A 163 -14.33 -5.95 10.20
C ASP A 163 -14.56 -6.56 8.81
N ARG A 164 -13.66 -6.24 7.88
CA ARG A 164 -13.73 -6.65 6.47
C ARG A 164 -13.38 -8.12 6.28
N SER A 165 -12.73 -8.76 7.26
CA SER A 165 -12.35 -10.18 7.22
C SER A 165 -13.43 -11.11 7.76
N ALA A 166 -14.40 -10.56 8.50
CA ALA A 166 -15.53 -11.29 9.03
C ALA A 166 -16.74 -11.27 8.08
N ALA A 167 -17.68 -12.17 8.32
CA ALA A 167 -18.99 -12.08 7.69
C ALA A 167 -19.64 -10.72 8.04
N LEU A 168 -20.08 -9.99 7.01
CA LEU A 168 -20.63 -8.65 7.21
C LEU A 168 -21.92 -8.72 8.04
N PRO A 169 -22.09 -7.87 9.07
CA PRO A 169 -23.33 -7.82 9.86
C PRO A 169 -24.58 -7.54 9.01
N THR A 170 -24.39 -6.96 7.83
CA THR A 170 -25.45 -6.66 6.88
C THR A 170 -25.85 -7.83 5.99
N GLY A 171 -25.06 -8.91 5.98
CA GLY A 171 -25.03 -9.86 4.86
C GLY A 171 -24.49 -9.21 3.57
N GLY A 172 -24.28 -10.04 2.54
CA GLY A 172 -23.70 -9.60 1.27
C GLY A 172 -22.18 -9.47 1.29
N HIS A 173 -21.63 -8.55 0.50
CA HIS A 173 -20.17 -8.37 0.32
C HIS A 173 -19.79 -6.90 0.16
N ILE A 174 -18.49 -6.62 0.19
CA ILE A 174 -17.94 -5.27 0.05
C ILE A 174 -16.93 -5.23 -1.09
N GLU A 175 -17.15 -4.31 -2.03
CA GLU A 175 -16.18 -3.97 -3.06
C GLU A 175 -15.24 -2.89 -2.52
N GLN A 176 -13.95 -3.24 -2.48
CA GLN A 176 -12.92 -2.47 -1.79
C GLN A 176 -12.12 -1.63 -2.79
N ALA A 177 -12.13 -0.30 -2.60
CA ALA A 177 -11.38 0.62 -3.44
C ALA A 177 -9.87 0.44 -3.28
N ASP A 178 -9.41 0.14 -2.07
CA ASP A 178 -8.01 -0.18 -1.77
C ASP A 178 -7.59 -1.53 -2.34
N GLY A 179 -8.37 -2.60 -2.13
CA GLY A 179 -8.11 -3.92 -2.71
C GLY A 179 -7.89 -3.86 -4.23
N THR A 180 -8.77 -3.15 -4.92
CA THR A 180 -8.69 -2.95 -6.37
C THR A 180 -7.47 -2.09 -6.76
N SER A 181 -7.19 -1.03 -6.00
CA SER A 181 -6.01 -0.17 -6.23
C SER A 181 -4.69 -0.90 -6.03
N TRP A 182 -4.62 -1.77 -5.02
CA TRP A 182 -3.45 -2.59 -4.74
C TRP A 182 -3.16 -3.56 -5.88
N MET A 183 -4.18 -4.18 -6.44
CA MET A 183 -4.00 -5.07 -7.60
C MET A 183 -3.60 -4.32 -8.86
N ALA A 184 -4.12 -3.10 -9.08
CA ALA A 184 -3.63 -2.24 -10.16
C ALA A 184 -2.14 -1.90 -9.99
N MET A 185 -1.72 -1.53 -8.76
CA MET A 185 -0.32 -1.29 -8.44
C MET A 185 0.52 -2.56 -8.64
N TYR A 186 0.01 -3.72 -8.23
CA TYR A 186 0.71 -5.00 -8.37
C TYR A 186 0.92 -5.40 -9.83
N CYS A 187 -0.09 -5.22 -10.69
CA CYS A 187 0.04 -5.38 -12.14
C CYS A 187 1.17 -4.51 -12.69
N LEU A 188 1.18 -3.22 -12.33
CA LEU A 188 2.20 -2.29 -12.82
C LEU A 188 3.61 -2.65 -12.33
N ASN A 189 3.76 -3.06 -11.06
CA ASN A 189 5.05 -3.51 -10.52
C ASN A 189 5.55 -4.76 -11.26
N LEU A 190 4.70 -5.78 -11.44
CA LEU A 190 5.08 -7.01 -12.14
C LEU A 190 5.35 -6.77 -13.62
N MET A 191 4.59 -5.88 -14.27
CA MET A 191 4.89 -5.44 -15.64
C MET A 191 6.28 -4.81 -15.71
N HIS A 192 6.62 -3.90 -14.80
CA HIS A 192 7.91 -3.23 -14.80
C HIS A 192 9.08 -4.22 -14.56
N ILE A 193 8.92 -5.14 -13.60
CA ILE A 193 9.88 -6.21 -13.37
C ILE A 193 10.06 -7.08 -14.63
N ALA A 194 8.96 -7.48 -15.28
CA ALA A 194 9.01 -8.28 -16.51
C ALA A 194 9.72 -7.53 -17.65
N LEU A 195 9.49 -6.22 -17.80
CA LEU A 195 10.20 -5.39 -18.77
C LEU A 195 11.70 -5.34 -18.50
N GLU A 196 12.12 -5.14 -17.24
CA GLU A 196 13.54 -5.18 -16.87
C GLU A 196 14.18 -6.54 -17.18
N LEU A 197 13.52 -7.65 -16.80
CA LEU A 197 13.99 -9.00 -17.11
C LEU A 197 14.05 -9.27 -18.61
N SER A 198 13.16 -8.62 -19.39
CA SER A 198 13.08 -8.83 -20.83
C SER A 198 14.27 -8.28 -21.62
N ILE A 199 15.03 -7.36 -21.03
CA ILE A 199 16.30 -6.88 -21.56
C ILE A 199 17.32 -8.03 -21.67
N TYR A 200 17.22 -9.01 -20.77
CA TYR A 200 18.11 -10.17 -20.70
C TYR A 200 17.51 -11.41 -21.36
N ASN A 201 16.19 -11.58 -21.27
CA ASN A 201 15.47 -12.66 -21.94
C ASN A 201 14.14 -12.16 -22.54
N PRO A 202 14.04 -11.99 -23.86
CA PRO A 202 12.86 -11.43 -24.53
C PRO A 202 11.52 -12.16 -24.26
N ILE A 203 11.53 -13.39 -23.73
CA ILE A 203 10.31 -14.14 -23.37
C ILE A 203 9.50 -13.39 -22.30
N TYR A 204 10.14 -12.65 -21.40
CA TYR A 204 9.42 -11.89 -20.37
C TYR A 204 8.54 -10.76 -20.94
N GLN A 205 8.70 -10.37 -22.21
CA GLN A 205 7.79 -9.40 -22.86
C GLN A 205 6.35 -9.93 -22.89
N ASP A 206 6.14 -11.24 -23.03
CA ASP A 206 4.80 -11.84 -23.05
C ASP A 206 4.11 -11.68 -21.68
N LEU A 207 4.89 -11.77 -20.60
CA LEU A 207 4.39 -11.53 -19.24
C LEU A 207 4.16 -10.04 -18.98
N ALA A 208 5.03 -9.15 -19.48
CA ALA A 208 4.79 -7.70 -19.41
C ALA A 208 3.47 -7.32 -20.11
N ILE A 209 3.20 -7.88 -21.29
CA ILE A 209 1.92 -7.69 -22.01
C ILE A 209 0.74 -8.13 -21.15
N LYS A 210 0.80 -9.33 -20.55
CA LYS A 210 -0.27 -9.86 -19.70
C LYS A 210 -0.60 -8.90 -18.54
N PHE A 211 0.42 -8.38 -17.86
CA PHE A 211 0.19 -7.47 -16.73
C PHE A 211 -0.29 -6.10 -17.16
N PHE A 212 0.17 -5.60 -18.30
CA PHE A 212 -0.35 -4.39 -18.91
C PHE A 212 -1.84 -4.52 -19.23
N GLU A 213 -2.26 -5.57 -19.94
CA GLU A 213 -3.67 -5.78 -20.28
C GLU A 213 -4.54 -5.93 -19.03
N HIS A 214 -4.06 -6.68 -18.03
CA HIS A 214 -4.80 -6.87 -16.78
C HIS A 214 -4.96 -5.54 -16.01
N PHE A 215 -3.93 -4.69 -15.99
CA PHE A 215 -4.05 -3.33 -15.43
C PHE A 215 -5.16 -2.52 -16.12
N LEU A 216 -5.30 -2.63 -17.45
CA LEU A 216 -6.37 -1.93 -18.18
C LEU A 216 -7.77 -2.45 -17.84
N TYR A 217 -7.92 -3.76 -17.64
CA TYR A 217 -9.19 -4.34 -17.20
C TYR A 217 -9.58 -3.85 -15.80
N ILE A 218 -8.62 -3.77 -14.87
CA ILE A 218 -8.86 -3.16 -13.55
C ILE A 218 -9.26 -1.69 -13.68
N ALA A 219 -8.52 -0.91 -14.48
CA ALA A 219 -8.84 0.50 -14.71
C ALA A 219 -10.24 0.69 -15.32
N ALA A 220 -10.69 -0.27 -16.12
CA ALA A 220 -12.02 -0.25 -16.73
C ALA A 220 -13.11 -0.53 -15.70
N ALA A 221 -12.91 -1.56 -14.89
CA ALA A 221 -13.81 -1.93 -13.79
C ALA A 221 -13.97 -0.76 -12.80
N MET A 222 -12.88 -0.09 -12.41
CA MET A 222 -12.92 1.08 -11.54
C MET A 222 -13.64 2.30 -12.14
N LYS A 223 -13.75 2.38 -13.47
CA LYS A 223 -14.56 3.40 -14.16
C LYS A 223 -15.97 2.93 -14.49
N ASN A 224 -16.36 1.71 -14.09
CA ASN A 224 -17.62 1.09 -14.44
C ASN A 224 -17.85 1.01 -15.97
N LEU A 225 -16.76 0.85 -16.74
CA LEU A 225 -16.83 0.63 -18.18
C LEU A 225 -17.38 -0.78 -18.43
N GLY A 226 -18.70 -0.84 -18.65
CA GLY A 226 -19.46 -2.09 -18.72
C GLY A 226 -20.84 -2.01 -18.05
N ASN A 227 -21.15 -0.91 -17.34
CA ASN A 227 -22.40 -0.72 -16.60
C ASN A 227 -22.69 -1.87 -15.63
N ILE A 228 -21.66 -2.35 -14.94
CA ILE A 228 -21.72 -3.40 -13.91
C ILE A 228 -22.45 -2.91 -12.64
N GLY A 229 -22.83 -1.63 -12.59
CA GLY A 229 -23.61 -1.03 -11.50
C GLY A 229 -22.77 -0.61 -10.28
N ILE A 230 -21.46 -0.89 -10.27
CA ILE A 230 -20.57 -0.58 -9.16
C ILE A 230 -19.74 0.66 -9.49
N ASN A 231 -19.84 1.71 -8.68
CA ASN A 231 -19.06 2.92 -8.85
C ASN A 231 -18.27 3.23 -7.58
N LEU A 232 -16.96 3.02 -7.61
CA LEU A 232 -16.06 3.36 -6.50
C LEU A 232 -15.79 4.87 -6.42
N TRP A 233 -15.94 5.61 -7.53
CA TRP A 233 -15.74 7.06 -7.56
C TRP A 233 -17.05 7.81 -7.38
N ASN A 234 -17.16 8.59 -6.30
CA ASN A 234 -18.30 9.48 -6.12
C ASN A 234 -18.09 10.78 -6.91
N GLU A 235 -18.99 11.10 -7.84
CA GLU A 235 -18.89 12.30 -8.67
C GLU A 235 -19.25 13.59 -7.92
N ASP A 236 -20.01 13.54 -6.83
CA ASP A 236 -20.36 14.74 -6.07
C ASP A 236 -19.21 15.11 -5.12
N ASP A 237 -18.75 14.13 -4.35
CA ASP A 237 -17.67 14.27 -3.39
C ASP A 237 -16.31 14.33 -4.08
N LYS A 238 -16.19 13.89 -5.35
CA LYS A 238 -14.91 13.75 -6.06
C LYS A 238 -13.88 12.94 -5.24
N PHE A 239 -14.31 11.79 -4.73
CA PHE A 239 -13.50 10.90 -3.88
C PHE A 239 -13.83 9.42 -4.13
N PHE A 240 -12.89 8.52 -3.79
CA PHE A 240 -13.12 7.09 -3.86
C PHE A 240 -13.64 6.54 -2.53
N TYR A 241 -14.60 5.63 -2.60
CA TYR A 241 -15.21 4.96 -1.46
C TYR A 241 -15.41 3.47 -1.76
N ASP A 242 -15.43 2.67 -0.70
CA ASP A 242 -15.89 1.28 -0.79
C ASP A 242 -17.39 1.22 -1.06
N VAL A 243 -17.82 0.13 -1.68
CA VAL A 243 -19.23 -0.12 -2.01
C VAL A 243 -19.72 -1.36 -1.28
N LEU A 244 -20.76 -1.19 -0.46
CA LEU A 244 -21.44 -2.25 0.25
C LEU A 244 -22.61 -2.79 -0.59
N HIS A 245 -22.64 -4.11 -0.76
CA HIS A 245 -23.78 -4.85 -1.29
C HIS A 245 -24.44 -5.58 -0.12
N CYS A 246 -25.72 -5.33 0.11
CA CYS A 246 -26.48 -6.11 1.10
C CYS A 246 -27.78 -6.64 0.50
N PRO A 247 -28.26 -7.81 0.99
CA PRO A 247 -29.55 -8.35 0.57
C PRO A 247 -30.70 -7.43 0.99
N ILE A 248 -31.66 -7.25 0.09
CA ILE A 248 -32.90 -6.52 0.38
C ILE A 248 -33.70 -7.33 1.42
N ALA A 249 -33.68 -6.89 2.68
CA ALA A 249 -34.54 -7.43 3.72
C ALA A 249 -35.82 -6.59 3.85
N ASN A 250 -36.98 -7.26 4.00
CA ASN A 250 -38.28 -6.61 4.11
C ASN A 250 -38.27 -5.46 5.14
N HIS A 251 -38.48 -4.23 4.64
CA HIS A 251 -38.57 -2.96 5.35
C HIS A 251 -37.27 -2.21 5.73
N SER A 252 -36.08 -2.66 5.30
CA SER A 252 -34.85 -1.86 5.38
C SER A 252 -34.13 -1.86 4.02
N LYS A 253 -33.99 -0.72 3.35
CA LYS A 253 -33.31 -0.65 2.03
C LYS A 253 -31.82 -1.00 2.19
N CYS A 254 -31.36 -2.06 1.53
CA CYS A 254 -30.00 -2.13 0.98
C CYS A 254 -30.00 -2.98 -0.30
N ASP A 255 -29.34 -2.48 -1.33
CA ASP A 255 -29.08 -3.18 -2.60
C ASP A 255 -27.62 -2.89 -2.99
N VAL A 256 -27.26 -1.61 -3.18
CA VAL A 256 -25.86 -1.14 -3.32
C VAL A 256 -25.70 0.23 -2.67
N MET A 257 -24.62 0.46 -1.90
CA MET A 257 -24.36 1.74 -1.22
C MET A 257 -22.86 2.07 -1.10
N GLN A 258 -22.47 3.31 -1.40
CA GLN A 258 -21.13 3.80 -1.11
C GLN A 258 -20.95 4.12 0.38
N LEU A 259 -19.92 3.55 1.01
CA LEU A 259 -19.52 3.87 2.37
C LEU A 259 -18.68 5.15 2.35
N LYS A 260 -19.34 6.31 2.55
CA LYS A 260 -18.75 7.65 2.47
C LYS A 260 -17.79 7.99 3.64
N VAL A 261 -16.84 7.12 3.90
CA VAL A 261 -15.75 7.30 4.86
C VAL A 261 -14.54 7.85 4.10
N ARG A 262 -14.19 9.12 4.35
CA ARG A 262 -13.02 9.78 3.77
C ARG A 262 -11.75 9.30 4.47
N SER A 263 -11.27 8.13 4.06
CA SER A 263 -10.08 7.50 4.62
C SER A 263 -8.95 7.34 3.59
N MET A 264 -7.81 6.83 4.05
CA MET A 264 -6.65 6.47 3.23
C MET A 264 -7.02 5.51 2.09
N VAL A 265 -8.08 4.71 2.26
CA VAL A 265 -8.66 3.84 1.22
C VAL A 265 -9.00 4.64 -0.04
N GLY A 266 -9.56 5.84 0.11
CA GLY A 266 -9.88 6.67 -1.05
C GLY A 266 -8.65 7.29 -1.73
N LEU A 267 -7.48 7.25 -1.08
CA LEU A 267 -6.22 7.78 -1.59
C LEU A 267 -5.35 6.71 -2.27
N THR A 268 -5.58 5.42 -2.00
CA THR A 268 -4.79 4.31 -2.57
C THR A 268 -4.76 4.24 -4.10
N PRO A 269 -5.74 4.76 -4.87
CA PRO A 269 -5.61 4.81 -6.33
C PRO A 269 -4.39 5.61 -6.82
N LEU A 270 -3.78 6.47 -5.98
CA LEU A 270 -2.51 7.16 -6.27
C LEU A 270 -1.33 6.20 -6.44
N PHE A 271 -1.38 5.01 -5.83
CA PHE A 271 -0.26 4.07 -5.82
C PHE A 271 -0.05 3.36 -7.15
N ALA A 272 -1.13 3.18 -7.92
CA ALA A 272 -1.07 2.63 -9.26
C ALA A 272 -0.61 3.70 -10.26
N VAL A 273 0.70 3.92 -10.30
CA VAL A 273 1.36 4.82 -11.25
C VAL A 273 2.72 4.28 -11.67
N GLU A 274 2.94 4.22 -12.99
CA GLU A 274 4.24 3.90 -13.60
C GLU A 274 4.47 4.73 -14.86
N THR A 275 5.74 5.02 -15.14
CA THR A 275 6.18 5.73 -16.34
C THR A 275 7.01 4.82 -17.23
N LEU A 276 6.67 4.75 -18.51
CA LEU A 276 7.45 4.03 -19.52
C LEU A 276 8.38 5.02 -20.23
N GLU A 277 9.68 4.73 -20.18
CA GLU A 277 10.71 5.52 -20.84
C GLU A 277 10.79 5.15 -22.34
N PRO A 278 11.01 6.13 -23.24
CA PRO A 278 11.11 5.84 -24.68
C PRO A 278 12.21 4.82 -25.02
N HIS A 279 13.38 4.97 -24.42
CA HIS A 279 14.52 4.05 -24.64
C HIS A 279 14.23 2.61 -24.18
N LEU A 280 13.38 2.44 -23.16
CA LEU A 280 12.94 1.11 -22.74
C LEU A 280 12.04 0.49 -23.81
N LEU A 281 11.08 1.26 -24.34
CA LEU A 281 10.16 0.81 -25.39
C LEU A 281 10.87 0.40 -26.69
N GLU A 282 12.00 1.02 -27.00
CA GLU A 282 12.86 0.62 -28.14
C GLU A 282 13.50 -0.76 -27.94
N GLN A 283 13.82 -1.13 -26.70
CA GLN A 283 14.45 -2.42 -26.35
C GLN A 283 13.44 -3.57 -26.25
N VAL A 284 12.14 -3.27 -26.17
CA VAL A 284 11.05 -4.25 -25.98
C VAL A 284 10.02 -4.22 -27.11
N PRO A 285 10.42 -4.52 -28.37
CA PRO A 285 9.60 -4.29 -29.54
C PRO A 285 8.30 -5.11 -29.59
N LYS A 286 8.24 -6.31 -28.99
CA LYS A 286 7.00 -7.09 -28.94
C LYS A 286 5.99 -6.43 -28.01
N PHE A 287 6.43 -6.01 -26.83
CA PHE A 287 5.61 -5.26 -25.89
C PHE A 287 5.10 -3.97 -26.53
N LYS A 288 5.99 -3.18 -27.14
CA LYS A 288 5.63 -1.94 -27.85
C LYS A 288 4.57 -2.19 -28.92
N LYS A 289 4.76 -3.20 -29.78
CA LYS A 289 3.78 -3.54 -30.83
C LYS A 289 2.41 -3.89 -30.27
N ARG A 290 2.35 -4.67 -29.18
CA ARG A 290 1.08 -5.06 -28.56
C ARG A 290 0.40 -3.89 -27.87
N LEU A 291 1.19 -3.03 -27.21
CA LEU A 291 0.75 -1.79 -26.64
C LEU A 291 0.12 -0.89 -27.70
N ASP A 292 0.82 -0.62 -28.80
CA ASP A 292 0.29 0.19 -29.92
C ASP A 292 -1.01 -0.41 -30.48
N TRP A 293 -1.03 -1.73 -30.72
CA TRP A 293 -2.24 -2.43 -31.17
C TRP A 293 -3.41 -2.22 -30.21
N PHE A 294 -3.18 -2.34 -28.90
CA PHE A 294 -4.24 -2.21 -27.90
C PHE A 294 -4.83 -0.79 -27.92
N LEU A 295 -3.99 0.23 -28.10
CA LEU A 295 -4.42 1.61 -28.12
C LEU A 295 -5.22 1.98 -29.35
N GLU A 296 -4.88 1.39 -30.49
CA GLU A 296 -5.61 1.57 -31.75
C GLU A 296 -6.94 0.80 -31.76
N ASN A 297 -6.97 -0.42 -31.20
CA ASN A 297 -8.09 -1.35 -31.35
C ASN A 297 -9.05 -1.35 -30.15
N ARG A 298 -8.64 -0.83 -28.99
CA ARG A 298 -9.46 -0.71 -27.77
C ARG A 298 -9.48 0.74 -27.27
N PRO A 299 -10.04 1.70 -28.04
CA PRO A 299 -10.07 3.11 -27.65
C PRO A 299 -10.84 3.35 -26.35
N ASP A 300 -11.82 2.49 -26.03
CA ASP A 300 -12.54 2.46 -24.76
C ASP A 300 -11.59 2.32 -23.57
N LEU A 301 -10.63 1.40 -23.67
CA LEU A 301 -9.59 1.16 -22.66
C LEU A 301 -8.37 2.06 -22.83
N ALA A 302 -8.02 2.47 -24.05
CA ALA A 302 -6.95 3.44 -24.31
C ALA A 302 -7.26 4.79 -23.65
N SER A 303 -8.55 5.18 -23.62
CA SER A 303 -9.03 6.33 -22.85
C SER A 303 -8.75 6.21 -21.34
N LEU A 304 -8.39 5.01 -20.85
CA LEU A 304 -7.99 4.69 -19.48
C LEU A 304 -6.48 4.84 -19.19
N ILE A 305 -5.65 5.10 -20.19
CA ILE A 305 -4.24 5.49 -19.98
C ILE A 305 -3.94 6.91 -20.46
N SER A 306 -2.97 7.60 -19.83
CA SER A 306 -2.73 9.02 -20.11
C SER A 306 -2.53 9.23 -21.58
N ARG A 307 -3.00 10.38 -22.10
CA ARG A 307 -3.02 10.76 -23.52
C ARG A 307 -1.76 10.23 -24.21
N TRP A 308 -1.85 9.04 -24.80
CA TRP A 308 -0.65 8.30 -25.25
C TRP A 308 0.00 9.00 -26.44
N THR A 309 -0.79 9.78 -27.16
CA THR A 309 -0.35 10.67 -28.23
C THR A 309 0.30 11.96 -27.72
N GLU A 310 0.13 12.31 -26.44
CA GLU A 310 0.79 13.45 -25.81
C GLU A 310 2.00 12.97 -25.00
N PRO A 311 3.22 13.13 -25.53
CA PRO A 311 4.43 12.84 -24.78
C PRO A 311 4.47 13.65 -23.49
N GLY A 312 4.73 13.00 -22.36
CA GLY A 312 5.15 13.69 -21.13
C GLY A 312 6.57 14.25 -21.30
N VAL A 313 7.15 14.75 -20.20
CA VAL A 313 8.55 15.21 -20.22
C VAL A 313 9.46 14.08 -20.73
N GLY A 314 10.28 14.38 -21.75
CA GLY A 314 11.18 13.40 -22.36
C GLY A 314 10.46 12.28 -23.12
N GLU A 315 9.29 12.55 -23.70
CA GLU A 315 8.47 11.60 -24.47
C GLU A 315 7.90 10.40 -23.71
N ARG A 316 7.96 10.46 -22.38
CA ARG A 316 7.46 9.42 -21.49
C ARG A 316 5.98 9.18 -21.64
N ARG A 317 5.57 7.97 -21.24
CA ARG A 317 4.17 7.55 -21.22
C ARG A 317 3.77 7.18 -19.80
N LEU A 318 2.55 7.55 -19.41
CA LEU A 318 2.02 7.36 -18.05
C LEU A 318 0.92 6.31 -18.02
N LEU A 319 1.12 5.29 -17.20
CA LEU A 319 0.10 4.32 -16.81
C LEU A 319 -0.35 4.64 -15.39
N SER A 320 -1.60 5.07 -15.21
CA SER A 320 -2.16 5.33 -13.89
C SER A 320 -3.69 5.24 -13.85
N LEU A 321 -4.22 4.83 -12.71
CA LEU A 321 -5.67 4.87 -12.42
C LEU A 321 -6.21 6.30 -12.35
N LEU A 322 -5.38 7.25 -11.90
CA LEU A 322 -5.77 8.65 -11.73
C LEU A 322 -5.22 9.50 -12.85
N ARG A 323 -6.06 10.41 -13.38
CA ARG A 323 -5.62 11.39 -14.37
C ARG A 323 -6.22 12.77 -14.14
N GLY A 324 -5.41 13.78 -14.50
CA GLY A 324 -5.83 15.17 -14.68
C GLY A 324 -6.80 15.64 -13.60
N HIS A 325 -8.07 15.77 -13.98
CA HIS A 325 -9.15 16.24 -13.12
C HIS A 325 -9.33 15.43 -11.82
N ARG A 326 -9.41 14.09 -11.89
CA ARG A 326 -9.60 13.25 -10.67
C ARG A 326 -8.39 13.34 -9.75
N MET A 327 -7.18 13.34 -10.30
CA MET A 327 -5.94 13.51 -9.54
C MET A 327 -5.92 14.88 -8.83
N LYS A 328 -6.27 15.96 -9.53
CA LYS A 328 -6.35 17.31 -8.92
C LYS A 328 -7.33 17.38 -7.76
N HIS A 329 -8.53 16.81 -7.90
CA HIS A 329 -9.52 16.79 -6.81
C HIS A 329 -9.07 15.95 -5.62
N LEU A 330 -8.46 14.80 -5.89
CA LEU A 330 -7.96 13.92 -4.85
C LEU A 330 -6.82 14.59 -4.06
N LEU A 331 -5.87 15.21 -4.77
CA LEU A 331 -4.76 15.93 -4.17
C LEU A 331 -5.22 17.19 -3.45
N LYS A 332 -6.23 17.91 -3.97
CA LYS A 332 -6.86 19.02 -3.26
C LYS A 332 -7.37 18.57 -1.88
N ARG A 333 -8.12 17.46 -1.81
CA ARG A 333 -8.59 16.95 -0.52
C ARG A 333 -7.47 16.43 0.37
N MET A 334 -6.51 15.70 -0.19
CA MET A 334 -5.37 15.15 0.56
C MET A 334 -4.49 16.24 1.19
N LEU A 335 -4.36 17.38 0.50
CA LEU A 335 -3.52 18.51 0.90
C LEU A 335 -4.30 19.59 1.68
N ASP A 336 -5.54 19.32 2.07
CA ASP A 336 -6.36 20.19 2.90
C ASP A 336 -6.10 19.92 4.39
N GLU A 337 -5.74 20.96 5.14
CA GLU A 337 -5.39 20.85 6.56
C GLU A 337 -6.59 20.56 7.47
N SER A 338 -7.80 20.90 7.01
CA SER A 338 -9.07 20.55 7.67
C SER A 338 -9.50 19.11 7.41
N GLU A 339 -8.84 18.42 6.47
CA GLU A 339 -9.11 17.03 6.12
C GLU A 339 -7.89 16.15 6.43
N PHE A 340 -7.04 15.86 5.44
CA PHE A 340 -5.98 14.86 5.57
C PHE A 340 -4.61 15.44 5.94
N LEU A 341 -4.30 16.69 5.58
CA LEU A 341 -2.96 17.24 5.73
C LEU A 341 -2.71 17.69 7.17
N SER A 342 -1.73 17.07 7.80
CA SER A 342 -1.23 17.44 9.13
C SER A 342 0.15 18.09 8.99
N ASP A 343 0.58 18.85 10.01
CA ASP A 343 1.97 19.33 10.15
C ASP A 343 3.02 18.21 10.14
N TYR A 344 2.58 16.96 10.28
CA TYR A 344 3.42 15.79 10.44
C TYR A 344 3.24 14.72 9.35
N GLY A 345 2.33 14.92 8.38
CA GLY A 345 2.08 13.97 7.29
C GLY A 345 0.62 13.93 6.85
N VAL A 346 0.24 12.90 6.10
CA VAL A 346 -1.14 12.62 5.68
C VAL A 346 -1.78 11.69 6.71
N ARG A 347 -2.92 12.11 7.28
CA ARG A 347 -3.73 11.33 8.23
C ARG A 347 -4.35 10.10 7.56
N ALA A 348 -4.56 9.02 8.30
CA ALA A 348 -5.24 7.82 7.79
C ALA A 348 -6.76 8.01 7.60
N LEU A 349 -7.38 8.90 8.37
CA LEU A 349 -8.77 9.31 8.21
C LEU A 349 -8.84 10.83 8.18
N SER A 350 -9.71 11.38 7.34
CA SER A 350 -9.93 12.81 7.30
C SER A 350 -10.43 13.34 8.65
N ARG A 351 -9.85 14.46 9.08
CA ARG A 351 -10.31 15.23 10.25
C ARG A 351 -11.73 15.77 10.10
N TYR A 352 -12.29 15.82 8.89
CA TYR A 352 -13.71 16.11 8.65
C TYR A 352 -14.64 15.23 9.50
N HIS A 353 -14.27 13.96 9.72
CA HIS A 353 -15.03 13.01 10.53
C HIS A 353 -14.94 13.25 12.05
N LEU A 354 -14.24 14.29 12.49
CA LEU A 354 -14.29 14.76 13.88
C LEU A 354 -15.66 15.39 14.19
N GLU A 355 -16.14 16.24 13.27
CA GLU A 355 -17.43 16.92 13.41
C GLU A 355 -18.56 16.17 12.68
N HIS A 356 -18.21 15.37 11.66
CA HIS A 356 -19.15 14.68 10.79
C HIS A 356 -18.85 13.18 10.75
N PRO A 357 -19.04 12.43 11.87
CA PRO A 357 -18.81 10.99 11.88
C PRO A 357 -19.68 10.31 10.83
N PHE A 358 -19.14 9.31 10.15
CA PHE A 358 -19.94 8.47 9.27
C PHE A 358 -20.78 7.52 10.13
N VAL A 359 -22.10 7.48 9.90
CA VAL A 359 -23.02 6.63 10.65
C VAL A 359 -23.85 5.80 9.69
N LEU A 360 -23.91 4.49 9.94
CA LEU A 360 -24.75 3.54 9.22
C LEU A 360 -25.72 2.87 10.20
N HIS A 361 -27.01 2.99 9.90
CA HIS A 361 -28.07 2.27 10.61
C HIS A 361 -28.52 1.07 9.78
N PHE A 362 -28.41 -0.14 10.35
CA PHE A 362 -28.83 -1.37 9.67
C PHE A 362 -29.37 -2.39 10.67
N ASN A 363 -30.56 -2.95 10.42
CA ASN A 363 -31.24 -3.94 11.27
C ASN A 363 -31.23 -3.59 12.78
N GLY A 364 -31.51 -2.33 13.12
CA GLY A 364 -31.55 -1.86 14.52
C GLY A 364 -30.18 -1.63 15.17
N ASN A 365 -29.08 -1.94 14.47
CA ASN A 365 -27.72 -1.65 14.90
C ASN A 365 -27.24 -0.32 14.31
N THR A 366 -26.35 0.36 15.03
CA THR A 366 -25.68 1.58 14.57
C THR A 366 -24.18 1.36 14.52
N PHE A 367 -23.59 1.56 13.35
CA PHE A 367 -22.15 1.49 13.12
C PHE A 367 -21.62 2.89 12.83
N SER A 368 -20.48 3.26 13.42
CA SER A 368 -19.93 4.61 13.32
C SER A 368 -18.42 4.61 13.12
N VAL A 369 -17.95 5.58 12.34
CA VAL A 369 -16.52 5.91 12.16
C VAL A 369 -16.34 7.39 12.42
N SER A 370 -15.56 7.71 13.47
CA SER A 370 -15.17 9.07 13.86
C SER A 370 -13.66 9.25 13.75
N TYR A 371 -13.22 10.51 13.63
CA TYR A 371 -11.81 10.85 13.66
C TYR A 371 -11.21 10.68 15.07
N GLN A 372 -10.15 9.88 15.15
CA GLN A 372 -9.41 9.56 16.37
C GLN A 372 -7.92 9.75 16.07
N PRO A 373 -7.28 10.82 16.57
CA PRO A 373 -5.95 11.17 16.09
C PRO A 373 -4.84 10.27 16.64
N ALA A 374 -5.06 9.48 17.69
CA ALA A 374 -4.08 8.55 18.23
C ALA A 374 -4.71 7.21 18.62
N GLU A 375 -4.95 6.94 19.91
CA GLU A 375 -5.45 5.65 20.37
C GLU A 375 -6.91 5.41 19.93
N SER A 376 -7.26 4.14 19.70
CA SER A 376 -8.62 3.72 19.33
C SER A 376 -9.55 3.77 20.54
N ASP A 377 -10.80 4.17 20.35
CA ASP A 377 -11.87 4.02 21.37
C ASP A 377 -12.60 2.65 21.29
N SER A 378 -12.19 1.81 20.32
CA SER A 378 -12.78 0.51 20.05
C SER A 378 -11.76 -0.62 20.24
N GLY A 379 -12.23 -1.78 20.70
CA GLY A 379 -11.43 -2.99 20.84
C GLY A 379 -11.28 -3.83 19.56
N LEU A 380 -11.72 -3.33 18.40
CA LEU A 380 -11.53 -4.00 17.10
C LEU A 380 -10.04 -4.29 16.92
N PHE A 381 -9.70 -5.52 16.54
CA PHE A 381 -8.31 -5.99 16.39
C PHE A 381 -7.41 -5.78 17.62
N GLY A 382 -7.98 -5.85 18.83
CA GLY A 382 -7.23 -5.75 20.08
C GLY A 382 -6.98 -4.33 20.58
N GLY A 383 -7.41 -3.29 19.84
CA GLY A 383 -7.48 -1.90 20.32
C GLY A 383 -6.15 -1.12 20.37
N ASN A 384 -5.00 -1.76 20.13
CA ASN A 384 -3.70 -1.09 20.13
C ASN A 384 -3.40 -0.31 18.84
N SER A 385 -3.89 -0.79 17.70
CA SER A 385 -3.69 -0.20 16.38
C SER A 385 -4.87 0.71 16.03
N ASN A 386 -4.60 1.85 15.38
CA ASN A 386 -5.63 2.78 14.96
C ASN A 386 -5.36 3.44 13.61
N TRP A 387 -6.25 3.20 12.65
CA TRP A 387 -6.25 3.78 11.31
C TRP A 387 -7.29 4.89 11.13
N ARG A 388 -8.00 5.28 12.19
CA ARG A 388 -9.07 6.30 12.16
C ARG A 388 -8.58 7.73 12.38
N GLY A 389 -7.32 8.02 12.06
CA GLY A 389 -6.78 9.38 12.14
C GLY A 389 -5.27 9.54 12.28
N PRO A 390 -4.52 8.59 12.86
CA PRO A 390 -3.07 8.72 12.98
C PRO A 390 -2.34 8.77 11.64
N ILE A 391 -1.08 9.18 11.68
CA ILE A 391 -0.15 9.18 10.56
C ILE A 391 0.67 7.90 10.58
N TRP A 392 0.66 7.18 9.46
CA TRP A 392 1.38 5.93 9.26
C TRP A 392 2.44 6.09 8.17
N PHE A 393 3.68 5.70 8.47
CA PHE A 393 4.82 5.81 7.57
C PHE A 393 4.66 5.02 6.25
N PRO A 394 4.17 3.76 6.24
CA PRO A 394 4.00 2.98 5.01
C PRO A 394 3.20 3.73 3.94
N MET A 395 2.01 4.21 4.31
CA MET A 395 1.08 4.85 3.38
C MET A 395 1.61 6.21 2.92
N ASN A 396 2.15 7.00 3.84
CA ASN A 396 2.77 8.27 3.51
C ASN A 396 3.97 8.12 2.57
N PHE A 397 4.79 7.08 2.77
CA PHE A 397 5.92 6.78 1.91
C PHE A 397 5.48 6.44 0.49
N LEU A 398 4.44 5.60 0.35
CA LEU A 398 3.86 5.27 -0.95
C LEU A 398 3.24 6.50 -1.64
N ILE A 399 2.56 7.39 -0.90
CA ILE A 399 2.08 8.68 -1.44
C ILE A 399 3.24 9.48 -2.00
N ILE A 400 4.33 9.63 -1.23
CA ILE A 400 5.51 10.38 -1.65
C ILE A 400 6.11 9.78 -2.93
N GLU A 401 6.31 8.45 -2.99
CA GLU A 401 6.84 7.80 -4.20
C GLU A 401 5.90 7.97 -5.40
N SER A 402 4.59 7.87 -5.21
CA SER A 402 3.62 8.11 -6.26
C SER A 402 3.68 9.52 -6.81
N LEU A 403 3.72 10.54 -5.93
CA LEU A 403 3.86 11.94 -6.33
C LEU A 403 5.15 12.15 -7.15
N GLN A 404 6.25 11.51 -6.75
CA GLN A 404 7.51 11.59 -7.50
C GLN A 404 7.38 10.99 -8.90
N LYS A 405 6.72 9.84 -9.05
CA LYS A 405 6.43 9.24 -10.37
C LYS A 405 5.51 10.12 -11.23
N PHE A 406 4.49 10.73 -10.63
CA PHE A 406 3.64 11.69 -11.35
C PHE A 406 4.43 12.92 -11.80
N HIS A 407 5.28 13.49 -10.95
CA HIS A 407 6.16 14.60 -11.34
C HIS A 407 7.10 14.21 -12.46
N HIS A 408 7.70 13.01 -12.41
CA HIS A 408 8.60 12.54 -13.45
C HIS A 408 7.97 12.51 -14.86
N TYR A 409 6.64 12.32 -14.92
CA TYR A 409 5.87 12.44 -16.15
C TYR A 409 5.45 13.89 -16.48
N TYR A 410 4.87 14.60 -15.52
CA TYR A 410 4.23 15.90 -15.73
C TYR A 410 5.21 17.10 -15.73
N GLY A 411 6.38 16.97 -15.12
CA GLY A 411 7.35 18.04 -14.97
C GLY A 411 6.91 19.18 -14.05
N ASP A 412 7.60 20.31 -14.19
CA ASP A 412 7.45 21.48 -13.32
C ASP A 412 6.23 22.37 -13.67
N ASP A 413 5.63 22.15 -14.84
CA ASP A 413 4.47 22.91 -15.32
C ASP A 413 3.18 22.50 -14.59
N PHE A 414 3.10 21.25 -14.12
CA PHE A 414 1.94 20.79 -13.37
C PHE A 414 2.06 21.18 -11.90
N LYS A 415 1.34 22.24 -11.52
CA LYS A 415 1.30 22.75 -10.16
C LYS A 415 -0.02 22.45 -9.46
N ILE A 416 0.08 22.26 -8.14
CA ILE A 416 -1.04 21.98 -7.25
C ILE A 416 -0.91 22.92 -6.04
N GLU A 417 -2.04 23.36 -5.53
CA GLU A 417 -2.08 24.17 -4.32
C GLU A 417 -1.70 23.32 -3.09
N CYS A 418 -0.73 23.78 -2.31
CA CYS A 418 -0.25 23.07 -1.11
C CYS A 418 0.24 24.06 -0.04
N PRO A 419 -0.42 24.14 1.13
CA PRO A 419 -1.70 23.49 1.47
C PRO A 419 -2.87 23.97 0.61
N THR A 420 -3.94 23.19 0.51
CA THR A 420 -5.17 23.60 -0.18
C THR A 420 -5.77 24.83 0.48
N GLY A 421 -6.21 25.81 -0.33
CA GLY A 421 -6.73 27.09 0.14
C GLY A 421 -5.66 28.11 0.55
N SER A 422 -4.37 27.80 0.45
CA SER A 422 -3.27 28.72 0.81
C SER A 422 -2.90 29.74 -0.26
N GLY A 423 -3.32 29.55 -1.51
CA GLY A 423 -2.85 30.28 -2.69
C GLY A 423 -1.42 29.91 -3.14
N ASN A 424 -0.72 29.02 -2.43
CA ASN A 424 0.64 28.61 -2.77
C ASN A 424 0.64 27.40 -3.72
N PHE A 425 1.05 27.62 -4.97
CA PHE A 425 1.11 26.58 -6.00
C PHE A 425 2.52 25.99 -6.13
N MET A 426 2.63 24.71 -5.82
CA MET A 426 3.89 23.94 -5.79
C MET A 426 3.89 22.91 -6.92
N THR A 427 5.08 22.56 -7.44
CA THR A 427 5.18 21.40 -8.35
C THR A 427 4.82 20.12 -7.58
N ILE A 428 4.44 19.05 -8.27
CA ILE A 428 4.15 17.76 -7.61
C ILE A 428 5.36 17.27 -6.79
N ASN A 429 6.58 17.51 -7.27
CA ASN A 429 7.81 17.14 -6.55
C ASN A 429 8.03 17.97 -5.29
N ASP A 430 7.71 19.26 -5.34
CA ASP A 430 7.77 20.12 -4.16
C ASP A 430 6.75 19.69 -3.10
N VAL A 431 5.56 19.22 -3.51
CA VAL A 431 4.59 18.61 -2.60
C VAL A 431 5.15 17.32 -1.97
N ALA A 432 5.78 16.45 -2.77
CA ALA A 432 6.42 15.24 -2.25
C ALA A 432 7.56 15.57 -1.24
N ASN A 433 8.33 16.62 -1.51
CA ASN A 433 9.36 17.13 -0.60
C ASN A 433 8.74 17.75 0.67
N GLU A 434 7.62 18.46 0.56
CA GLU A 434 6.87 19.00 1.70
C GLU A 434 6.40 17.88 2.63
N LEU A 435 5.77 16.84 2.09
CA LEU A 435 5.35 15.68 2.89
C LEU A 435 6.54 14.97 3.55
N SER A 436 7.65 14.82 2.83
CA SER A 436 8.90 14.26 3.39
C SER A 436 9.43 15.13 4.54
N ARG A 437 9.37 16.46 4.41
CA ARG A 437 9.76 17.41 5.47
C ARG A 437 8.83 17.34 6.68
N ARG A 438 7.52 17.15 6.48
CA ARG A 438 6.54 17.00 7.56
C ARG A 438 6.76 15.70 8.34
N LEU A 439 6.99 14.57 7.66
CA LEU A 439 7.29 13.30 8.31
C LEU A 439 8.63 13.32 9.07
N THR A 440 9.67 13.90 8.48
CA THR A 440 10.99 13.98 9.14
C THR A 440 10.97 14.93 10.34
N ARG A 441 10.16 16.00 10.29
CA ARG A 441 9.95 16.94 11.41
C ARG A 441 9.53 16.24 12.70
N ILE A 442 8.80 15.13 12.63
CA ILE A 442 8.41 14.32 13.80
C ILE A 442 9.60 14.00 14.72
N PHE A 443 10.76 13.71 14.12
CA PHE A 443 11.97 13.30 14.84
C PHE A 443 12.94 14.43 15.08
N LEU A 444 12.76 15.61 14.45
CA LEU A 444 13.71 16.73 14.53
C LEU A 444 13.35 17.69 15.66
N GLN A 445 14.37 18.39 16.16
CA GLN A 445 14.15 19.46 17.14
C GLN A 445 13.54 20.67 16.45
N ASN A 446 12.50 21.21 17.06
CA ASN A 446 11.92 22.49 16.70
C ASN A 446 12.76 23.65 17.29
N LYS A 447 12.28 24.89 17.10
CA LYS A 447 12.96 26.10 17.59
C LYS A 447 13.09 26.15 19.12
N ASP A 448 12.20 25.47 19.83
CA ASP A 448 12.20 25.37 21.30
C ASP A 448 13.05 24.19 21.81
N GLY A 449 13.73 23.47 20.90
CA GLY A 449 14.52 22.28 21.23
C GLY A 449 13.68 21.02 21.50
N ASN A 450 12.38 21.06 21.26
CA ASN A 450 11.45 19.94 21.47
C ASN A 450 11.28 19.09 20.21
N ARG A 451 10.92 17.81 20.36
CA ARG A 451 10.70 16.87 19.25
C ARG A 451 9.25 16.37 19.30
N PRO A 452 8.45 16.51 18.23
CA PRO A 452 7.06 16.06 18.23
C PRO A 452 6.90 14.62 18.72
N VAL A 453 7.77 13.70 18.30
CA VAL A 453 7.73 12.29 18.72
C VAL A 453 7.66 12.09 20.23
N PHE A 454 8.29 12.96 21.03
CA PHE A 454 8.30 12.87 22.50
C PHE A 454 7.16 13.65 23.18
N GLY A 455 6.17 14.15 22.43
CA GLY A 455 5.06 14.94 22.94
C GLY A 455 4.18 14.24 24.00
N TYR A 456 4.40 12.94 24.25
CA TYR A 456 3.74 12.18 25.31
C TYR A 456 4.49 12.21 26.67
N SER A 457 5.74 12.71 26.74
CA SER A 457 6.52 12.70 27.98
C SER A 457 7.51 13.86 28.09
N GLU A 458 7.26 14.77 29.05
CA GLU A 458 8.17 15.87 29.35
C GLU A 458 9.56 15.40 29.78
N LYS A 459 9.63 14.28 30.51
CA LYS A 459 10.90 13.69 30.95
C LYS A 459 11.74 13.27 29.75
N ILE A 460 11.21 12.48 28.84
CA ILE A 460 11.95 12.05 27.64
C ILE A 460 12.29 13.26 26.76
N GLN A 461 11.39 14.24 26.70
CA GLN A 461 11.56 15.45 25.90
C GLN A 461 12.74 16.33 26.36
N LYS A 462 12.92 16.53 27.68
CA LYS A 462 13.82 17.55 28.23
C LYS A 462 15.03 16.99 28.96
N ASP A 463 14.96 15.78 29.51
CA ASP A 463 16.06 15.21 30.31
C ASP A 463 17.32 15.01 29.44
N PRO A 464 18.49 15.55 29.85
CA PRO A 464 19.74 15.42 29.10
C PRO A 464 20.16 13.98 28.80
N HIS A 465 19.74 13.02 29.61
CA HIS A 465 20.06 11.61 29.46
C HIS A 465 19.09 10.88 28.52
N PHE A 466 17.90 11.40 28.26
CA PHE A 466 16.89 10.72 27.42
C PHE A 466 16.62 11.42 26.08
N ARG A 467 16.76 12.75 26.00
CA ARG A 467 16.33 13.59 24.86
C ARG A 467 16.93 13.26 23.48
N ASN A 468 17.99 12.43 23.46
CA ASN A 468 18.67 11.99 22.25
C ASN A 468 18.46 10.51 21.91
N TYR A 469 17.73 9.75 22.74
CA TYR A 469 17.38 8.35 22.46
C TYR A 469 16.04 8.29 21.72
N LEU A 470 16.11 8.51 20.40
CA LEU A 470 14.94 8.46 19.52
C LEU A 470 14.30 7.07 19.55
N LEU A 471 13.00 7.08 19.75
CA LEU A 471 12.14 5.90 19.65
C LEU A 471 11.38 5.95 18.33
N PHE A 472 11.11 4.77 17.78
CA PHE A 472 10.38 4.62 16.52
C PHE A 472 9.04 4.01 16.86
N HIS A 473 7.99 4.81 16.68
CA HIS A 473 6.65 4.43 17.06
C HIS A 473 5.91 3.76 15.90
N GLU A 474 4.88 2.99 16.24
CA GLU A 474 4.01 2.30 15.28
C GLU A 474 3.35 3.28 14.31
N TYR A 475 2.78 4.31 14.91
CA TYR A 475 2.13 5.41 14.24
C TYR A 475 2.30 6.71 15.06
N PHE A 476 1.84 7.81 14.48
CA PHE A 476 2.00 9.14 15.07
C PHE A 476 0.66 9.86 15.16
N HIS A 477 0.46 10.60 16.25
CA HIS A 477 -0.76 11.33 16.47
C HIS A 477 -1.06 12.29 15.32
N GLY A 478 -2.23 12.17 14.71
CA GLY A 478 -2.63 12.87 13.48
C GLY A 478 -2.52 14.39 13.55
N ASP A 479 -2.67 15.01 14.73
CA ASP A 479 -2.55 16.47 14.88
C ASP A 479 -1.28 16.98 15.56
N THR A 480 -0.54 16.14 16.30
CA THR A 480 0.58 16.61 17.16
C THR A 480 1.90 15.94 16.83
N GLY A 481 1.90 14.84 16.07
CA GLY A 481 3.09 14.09 15.72
C GLY A 481 3.72 13.33 16.88
N ARG A 482 3.07 13.24 18.05
CA ARG A 482 3.56 12.39 19.15
C ARG A 482 3.54 10.93 18.75
N GLY A 483 4.54 10.18 19.21
CA GLY A 483 4.55 8.72 19.05
C GLY A 483 3.39 8.05 19.76
N ALA A 484 2.87 6.98 19.16
CA ALA A 484 1.82 6.11 19.69
C ALA A 484 1.97 4.66 19.18
N GLY A 485 1.37 3.71 19.90
CA GLY A 485 1.57 2.28 19.66
C GLY A 485 2.95 1.79 20.08
N ALA A 486 3.41 0.71 19.45
CA ALA A 486 4.70 0.10 19.76
C ALA A 486 5.87 1.07 19.56
N SER A 487 6.76 1.18 20.56
CA SER A 487 7.79 2.24 20.59
C SER A 487 9.19 1.83 20.11
N HIS A 488 9.36 0.56 19.75
CA HIS A 488 10.58 0.02 19.16
C HIS A 488 10.35 -0.45 17.71
N GLN A 489 9.38 0.16 17.03
CA GLN A 489 8.98 -0.18 15.68
C GLN A 489 9.94 0.41 14.63
N THR A 490 11.22 0.07 14.73
CA THR A 490 12.22 0.29 13.68
C THR A 490 12.00 -0.60 12.45
N GLY A 491 10.83 -1.23 12.35
CA GLY A 491 10.26 -1.80 11.13
C GLY A 491 9.94 -0.71 10.10
N TRP A 492 8.66 -0.51 9.77
CA TRP A 492 8.32 0.44 8.70
C TRP A 492 8.65 1.90 9.04
N THR A 493 8.72 2.30 10.31
CA THR A 493 9.05 3.69 10.67
C THR A 493 10.51 4.00 10.35
N GLY A 494 11.34 2.95 10.18
CA GLY A 494 12.68 3.04 9.62
C GLY A 494 12.72 3.65 8.21
N LEU A 495 11.61 3.69 7.46
CA LEU A 495 11.51 4.38 6.17
C LEU A 495 11.94 5.86 6.23
N VAL A 496 11.88 6.50 7.41
CA VAL A 496 12.42 7.86 7.60
C VAL A 496 13.88 7.98 7.17
N ALA A 497 14.68 6.92 7.33
CA ALA A 497 16.08 6.91 6.89
C ALA A 497 16.19 7.14 5.38
N LYS A 498 15.25 6.60 4.59
CA LYS A 498 15.20 6.82 3.15
C LYS A 498 14.73 8.23 2.80
N LEU A 499 13.75 8.77 3.54
CA LEU A 499 13.25 10.13 3.35
C LEU A 499 14.30 11.22 3.63
N LEU A 500 15.26 10.95 4.53
CA LEU A 500 16.35 11.86 4.87
C LEU A 500 17.50 11.85 3.84
N GLN A 501 17.56 10.88 2.93
CA GLN A 501 18.64 10.83 1.94
C GLN A 501 18.49 11.93 0.87
N PRO A 502 19.58 12.57 0.44
CA PRO A 502 19.56 13.45 -0.72
C PRO A 502 19.01 12.73 -1.94
N ARG A 503 18.07 13.37 -2.64
CA ARG A 503 17.53 12.85 -3.90
C ARG A 503 18.30 13.43 -5.08
N ASP A 504 18.60 12.57 -6.04
CA ASP A 504 19.02 13.02 -7.37
C ASP A 504 17.74 13.23 -8.20
N VAL A 505 17.44 14.48 -8.53
CA VAL A 505 16.18 14.89 -9.17
C VAL A 505 16.01 14.29 -10.58
N ARG A 506 17.06 13.68 -11.14
CA ARG A 506 17.08 13.10 -12.48
C ARG A 506 16.59 11.65 -12.58
N GLN A 507 16.20 10.99 -11.49
CA GLN A 507 15.77 9.59 -11.52
C GLN A 507 14.53 9.29 -10.64
N PRO A 508 13.54 8.53 -11.16
CA PRO A 508 12.29 8.15 -10.45
C PRO A 508 12.42 6.96 -9.47
#